data_AF-A0A1F4VM29-F1
#
_entry.id   AF-A0A1F4VM29-F1
#
_cell.length_a   1.000
_cell.length_b   1.000
_cell.length_c   1.000
_cell.angle_alpha   90.00
_cell.angle_beta   90.00
_cell.angle_gamma   90.00
#
_symmetry.space_group_name_H-M   'P 1'
#
loop_
_entity.id
_entity.type
_entity.pdbx_description
1 polymer ?
#
loop_
_entity_poly.entity_id
_entity_poly.type
_entity_poly.pdbx_seq_one_letter_code
_entity_poly.pdbx_strand_id
1 'polypeptide(L)'
;MNIGYRKLSVIFTLIWILHLLAFYSGLYLAGYIFLEYTDWLVIYILGIITSGCLFFAIIFYFIFKTRNWKLGVFLIVAIPTNFLLAIVFMNYSPLVKQSYNNTFPRNNIKSKVDITADNLQETETYEEPKHGYQTGPTIKSNEKSYFISGRAREDLCEAIYKWQEDEGMEETLAYINYKIIYNYYTINTSKGYTIGEFTVTADSTITLPQWSSSDGASEGTKSDWRAFKNAVTSHEREHKDILIEYANELVKNFNDLGYYTTESSLKSAIDNKYNEIYSHMTSAQEEFDKLRGRSKSFSYLCR
;
A
#
# COMPACT_ATOMS: atom_id res chain seq x y z
N MET A 1 28.35 52.17 13.67
CA MET A 1 27.89 50.85 14.15
C MET A 1 26.94 50.23 13.13
N ASN A 2 27.39 49.37 12.21
CA ASN A 2 26.45 48.54 11.39
C ASN A 2 27.05 47.30 10.72
N ILE A 3 28.26 46.87 11.13
CA ILE A 3 28.94 45.70 10.54
C ILE A 3 28.58 44.39 11.29
N GLY A 4 27.98 44.48 12.48
CA GLY A 4 27.62 43.32 13.32
C GLY A 4 26.44 42.49 12.81
N TYR A 5 25.41 43.12 12.23
CA TYR A 5 24.17 42.42 11.84
C TYR A 5 24.31 41.50 10.63
N ARG A 6 25.12 41.89 9.63
CA ARG A 6 25.37 41.04 8.45
C ARG A 6 26.13 39.77 8.80
N LYS A 7 27.10 39.85 9.72
CA LYS A 7 27.85 38.67 10.17
C LYS A 7 26.99 37.71 10.98
N LEU A 8 26.10 38.23 11.84
CA LEU A 8 25.13 37.38 12.55
C LEU A 8 24.19 36.66 11.58
N SER A 9 23.63 37.34 10.58
CA SER A 9 22.69 36.72 9.65
C SER A 9 23.31 35.55 8.88
N VAL A 10 24.56 35.68 8.43
CA VAL A 10 25.25 34.61 7.70
C VAL A 10 25.52 33.41 8.60
N ILE A 11 25.92 33.65 9.85
CA ILE A 11 26.14 32.58 10.84
C ILE A 11 24.83 31.84 11.13
N PHE A 12 23.71 32.56 11.27
CA PHE A 12 22.40 31.93 11.47
C PHE A 12 21.97 31.07 10.27
N THR A 13 22.15 31.55 9.05
CA THR A 13 21.83 30.78 7.84
C THR A 13 22.67 29.51 7.75
N LEU A 14 23.96 29.57 8.09
CA LEU A 14 24.85 28.40 8.09
C LEU A 14 24.47 27.38 9.17
N ILE A 15 24.13 27.83 10.38
CA ILE A 15 23.65 26.94 11.45
C ILE A 15 22.34 26.27 11.04
N TRP A 16 21.46 26.99 10.36
CA TRP A 16 20.17 26.47 9.90
C TRP A 16 20.34 25.43 8.78
N ILE A 17 21.23 25.68 7.81
CA ILE A 17 21.58 24.72 6.75
C ILE A 17 22.21 23.45 7.36
N LEU A 18 23.11 23.61 8.34
CA LEU A 18 23.72 22.46 9.03
C LEU A 18 22.70 21.65 9.82
N HIS A 19 21.71 22.28 10.46
CA HIS A 19 20.61 21.58 11.12
C HIS A 19 19.73 20.82 10.14
N LEU A 20 19.41 21.42 8.99
CA LEU A 20 18.68 20.74 7.92
C LEU A 20 19.44 19.53 7.40
N LEU A 21 20.73 19.68 7.13
CA LEU A 21 21.57 18.58 6.66
C LEU A 21 21.69 17.48 7.70
N ALA A 22 21.84 17.81 8.99
CA ALA A 22 21.89 16.84 10.08
C ALA A 22 20.54 16.14 10.32
N PHE A 23 19.43 16.86 10.15
CA PHE A 23 18.09 16.29 10.27
C PHE A 23 17.79 15.35 9.11
N TYR A 24 18.10 15.75 7.87
CA TYR A 24 17.93 14.90 6.70
C TYR A 24 18.89 13.70 6.69
N SER A 25 20.15 13.87 7.11
CA SER A 25 21.07 12.74 7.24
C SER A 25 20.68 11.81 8.39
N GLY A 26 20.16 12.36 9.50
CA GLY A 26 19.61 11.58 10.61
C GLY A 26 18.37 10.78 10.20
N LEU A 27 17.45 11.37 9.44
CA LEU A 27 16.29 10.68 8.87
C LEU A 27 16.69 9.61 7.85
N TYR A 28 17.70 9.91 7.02
CA TYR A 28 18.22 8.96 6.03
C TYR A 28 18.93 7.78 6.70
N LEU A 29 19.74 8.05 7.73
CA LEU A 29 20.44 7.03 8.50
C LEU A 29 19.46 6.24 9.40
N ALA A 30 18.46 6.88 9.98
CA ALA A 30 17.39 6.20 10.70
C ALA A 30 16.55 5.33 9.76
N GLY A 31 16.23 5.83 8.56
CA GLY A 31 15.61 5.03 7.51
C GLY A 31 16.47 3.82 7.12
N TYR A 32 17.78 3.99 7.00
CA TYR A 32 18.70 2.92 6.64
C TYR A 32 18.93 1.88 7.76
N ILE A 33 18.95 2.32 9.02
CA ILE A 33 19.20 1.45 10.18
C ILE A 33 17.92 0.79 10.70
N PHE A 34 16.74 1.41 10.53
CA PHE A 34 15.47 0.91 11.08
C PHE A 34 14.56 0.21 10.07
N LEU A 35 15.03 -0.05 8.85
CA LEU A 35 14.32 -0.80 7.81
C LEU A 35 14.00 -2.27 8.21
N GLU A 36 14.41 -2.74 9.38
CA GLU A 36 14.27 -4.14 9.75
C GLU A 36 13.27 -4.43 10.88
N TYR A 37 12.91 -3.48 11.78
CA TYR A 37 12.18 -3.91 13.01
C TYR A 37 11.22 -2.92 13.72
N THR A 38 10.80 -1.79 13.14
CA THR A 38 9.81 -0.92 13.83
C THR A 38 8.76 -0.30 12.91
N ASP A 39 7.51 -0.36 13.35
CA ASP A 39 6.32 0.27 12.77
C ASP A 39 6.56 1.77 12.47
N TRP A 40 6.30 2.21 11.25
CA TRP A 40 6.52 3.60 10.79
C TRP A 40 5.86 4.64 11.69
N LEU A 41 4.77 4.25 12.35
CA LEU A 41 4.05 5.05 13.32
C LEU A 41 4.88 5.38 14.58
N VAL A 42 5.75 4.47 15.03
CA VAL A 42 6.63 4.67 16.19
C VAL A 42 7.77 5.63 15.85
N ILE A 43 8.39 5.47 14.68
CA ILE A 43 9.43 6.40 14.17
C ILE A 43 8.84 7.80 14.02
N TYR A 44 7.61 7.89 13.50
CA TYR A 44 6.89 9.15 13.36
C TYR A 44 6.58 9.83 14.70
N ILE A 45 6.07 9.08 15.69
CA ILE A 45 5.79 9.62 17.03
C ILE A 45 7.07 10.08 17.73
N LEU A 46 8.15 9.29 17.64
CA LEU A 46 9.45 9.66 18.21
C LEU A 46 10.03 10.90 17.53
N GLY A 47 9.87 11.03 16.21
CA GLY A 47 10.26 12.23 15.45
C GLY A 47 9.51 13.49 15.89
N ILE A 48 8.19 13.37 16.15
CA ILE A 48 7.38 14.49 16.67
C ILE A 48 7.81 14.89 18.07
N ILE A 49 8.01 13.92 18.97
CA ILE A 49 8.39 14.18 20.37
C ILE A 49 9.76 14.86 20.43
N THR A 50 10.74 14.33 19.72
CA THR A 50 12.12 14.88 19.72
C THR A 50 12.18 16.28 19.11
N SER A 51 11.48 16.50 18.00
CA SER A 51 11.35 17.82 17.37
C SER A 51 10.64 18.83 18.29
N GLY A 52 9.57 18.41 18.96
CA GLY A 52 8.85 19.22 19.94
C GLY A 52 9.72 19.62 21.13
N CYS A 53 10.51 18.70 21.69
CA CYS A 53 11.42 18.99 22.81
C CYS A 53 12.52 19.99 22.42
N LEU A 54 13.13 19.82 21.23
CA LEU A 54 14.12 20.76 20.69
C LEU A 54 13.52 22.15 20.45
N PHE A 55 12.29 22.21 19.96
CA PHE A 55 11.54 23.45 19.76
C PHE A 55 11.33 24.21 21.07
N PHE A 56 10.85 23.55 22.13
CA PHE A 56 10.68 24.19 23.43
C PHE A 56 12.00 24.66 24.03
N ALA A 57 13.08 23.89 23.86
CA ALA A 57 14.42 24.29 24.31
C ALA A 57 14.94 25.55 23.60
N ILE A 58 14.74 25.67 22.28
CA ILE A 58 15.14 26.85 21.49
C ILE A 58 14.31 28.08 21.90
N ILE A 59 13.00 27.94 22.04
CA ILE A 59 12.13 29.03 22.50
C ILE A 59 12.54 29.49 23.89
N PHE A 60 12.76 28.55 24.82
CA PHE A 60 13.17 28.87 26.19
C PHE A 60 14.52 29.58 26.20
N TYR A 61 15.49 29.11 25.42
CA TYR A 61 16.79 29.76 25.25
C TYR A 61 16.66 31.20 24.74
N PHE A 62 15.85 31.46 23.72
CA PHE A 62 15.69 32.80 23.17
C PHE A 62 14.90 33.74 24.08
N ILE A 63 13.81 33.26 24.71
CA ILE A 63 13.00 34.06 25.64
C ILE A 63 13.85 34.46 26.86
N PHE A 64 14.54 33.50 27.48
CA PHE A 64 15.24 33.76 28.74
C PHE A 64 16.63 34.38 28.56
N LYS A 65 17.40 33.97 27.54
CA LYS A 65 18.80 34.42 27.40
C LYS A 65 18.96 35.67 26.56
N THR A 66 18.19 35.83 25.48
CA THR A 66 18.38 36.96 24.56
C THR A 66 17.49 38.16 24.90
N ARG A 67 16.51 37.98 25.79
CA ARG A 67 15.55 39.00 26.24
C ARG A 67 14.81 39.71 25.08
N ASN A 68 14.83 39.10 23.90
CA ASN A 68 14.32 39.66 22.66
C ASN A 68 12.93 39.08 22.37
N TRP A 69 11.94 39.61 23.08
CA TRP A 69 10.56 39.11 23.07
C TRP A 69 9.93 39.05 21.67
N LYS A 70 10.32 39.97 20.77
CA LYS A 70 9.84 40.01 19.39
C LYS A 70 10.26 38.78 18.58
N LEU A 71 11.47 38.26 18.84
CA LEU A 71 11.96 37.04 18.19
C LEU A 71 11.25 35.79 18.72
N GLY A 72 10.94 35.77 20.03
CA GLY A 72 10.13 34.71 20.64
C GLY A 72 8.73 34.62 20.04
N VAL A 73 8.05 35.76 19.87
CA VAL A 73 6.72 35.81 19.24
C VAL A 73 6.77 35.36 17.77
N PHE A 74 7.79 35.77 17.01
CA PHE A 74 7.95 35.32 15.61
C PHE A 74 8.12 33.80 15.50
N LEU A 75 8.92 33.18 16.38
CA LEU A 75 9.11 31.73 16.40
C LEU A 75 7.85 30.97 16.82
N ILE A 76 7.06 31.53 17.74
CA ILE A 76 5.76 30.97 18.15
C ILE A 76 4.76 30.96 17.00
N VAL A 77 4.79 31.95 16.09
CA VAL A 77 3.83 32.02 14.99
C VAL A 77 4.33 31.33 13.72
N ALA A 78 5.59 31.52 13.32
CA ALA A 78 6.08 31.03 12.04
C ALA A 78 6.17 29.50 11.97
N ILE A 79 6.43 28.82 13.08
CA ILE A 79 6.68 27.38 13.11
C ILE A 79 5.39 26.55 13.07
N PRO A 80 4.34 26.86 13.85
CA PRO A 80 3.04 26.20 13.70
C PRO A 80 2.46 26.34 12.29
N THR A 81 2.64 27.50 11.64
CA THR A 81 2.17 27.72 10.28
C THR A 81 2.90 26.83 9.26
N ASN A 82 4.21 26.63 9.41
CA ASN A 82 4.97 25.69 8.58
C ASN A 82 4.59 24.22 8.86
N PHE A 83 4.30 23.88 10.11
CA PHE A 83 3.82 22.54 10.48
C PHE A 83 2.43 22.24 9.88
N LEU A 84 1.52 23.22 9.91
CA LEU A 84 0.22 23.14 9.25
C LEU A 84 0.36 23.00 7.72
N LEU A 85 1.29 23.76 7.11
CA LEU A 85 1.60 23.64 5.69
C LEU A 85 2.13 22.25 5.33
N ALA A 86 3.01 21.66 6.15
CA ALA A 86 3.49 20.30 5.95
C ALA A 86 2.36 19.26 6.04
N ILE A 87 1.45 19.40 7.02
CA ILE A 87 0.26 18.53 7.14
C ILE A 87 -0.64 18.66 5.91
N VAL A 88 -0.86 19.87 5.40
CA VAL A 88 -1.66 20.09 4.18
C VAL A 88 -0.97 19.47 2.97
N PHE A 89 0.33 19.71 2.75
CA PHE A 89 1.08 19.10 1.64
C PHE A 89 1.09 17.56 1.70
N MET A 90 1.18 16.98 2.89
CA MET A 90 1.11 15.53 3.07
C MET A 90 -0.28 14.96 2.75
N ASN A 91 -1.36 15.65 3.10
CA ASN A 91 -2.73 15.23 2.75
C ASN A 91 -3.06 15.40 1.25
N TYR A 92 -2.36 16.30 0.54
CA TYR A 92 -2.53 16.53 -0.90
C TYR A 92 -1.53 15.77 -1.78
N SER A 93 -0.54 15.10 -1.19
CA SER A 93 0.40 14.26 -1.91
C SER A 93 -0.33 13.07 -2.58
N PRO A 94 -0.18 12.87 -3.91
CA PRO A 94 -0.76 11.72 -4.62
C PRO A 94 -0.35 10.37 -4.01
N LEU A 95 0.87 10.30 -3.45
CA LEU A 95 1.42 9.10 -2.80
C LEU A 95 0.64 8.72 -1.52
N VAL A 96 0.13 9.70 -0.77
CA VAL A 96 -0.69 9.44 0.43
C VAL A 96 -2.13 9.09 0.04
N LYS A 97 -2.66 9.70 -1.03
CA LYS A 97 -4.00 9.39 -1.56
C LYS A 97 -4.11 7.95 -2.10
N GLN A 98 -3.05 7.42 -2.71
CA GLN A 98 -3.01 6.03 -3.16
C GLN A 98 -3.02 5.04 -1.98
N SER A 99 -2.39 5.40 -0.85
CA SER A 99 -2.46 4.62 0.39
C SER A 99 -3.83 4.73 1.08
N TYR A 100 -4.50 5.88 1.01
CA TYR A 100 -5.80 6.11 1.67
C TYR A 100 -7.01 5.54 0.92
N ASN A 101 -6.95 5.42 -0.41
CA ASN A 101 -8.04 4.81 -1.19
C ASN A 101 -8.10 3.28 -1.08
N ASN A 102 -7.08 2.66 -0.49
CA ASN A 102 -7.10 1.24 -0.09
C ASN A 102 -7.70 1.08 1.32
N THR A 103 -8.84 1.74 1.59
CA THR A 103 -9.57 1.58 2.84
C THR A 103 -9.97 0.11 2.99
N PHE A 104 -9.23 -0.60 3.85
CA PHE A 104 -9.41 -2.01 4.17
C PHE A 104 -10.88 -2.30 4.53
N PRO A 105 -11.56 -3.21 3.81
CA PRO A 105 -12.88 -3.66 4.25
C PRO A 105 -12.72 -4.53 5.50
N ARG A 106 -12.74 -3.92 6.69
CA ARG A 106 -12.94 -4.61 7.97
C ARG A 106 -14.41 -5.02 8.09
N ASN A 107 -14.73 -6.24 7.67
CA ASN A 107 -16.02 -6.83 8.01
C ASN A 107 -15.91 -7.55 9.36
N ASN A 108 -16.15 -6.80 10.44
CA ASN A 108 -16.34 -7.37 11.78
C ASN A 108 -17.71 -8.05 11.82
N ILE A 109 -17.77 -9.36 11.53
CA ILE A 109 -18.94 -10.17 11.84
C ILE A 109 -18.86 -10.53 13.33
N LYS A 110 -19.92 -10.24 14.08
CA LYS A 110 -20.05 -10.50 15.51
C LYS A 110 -19.78 -11.98 15.80
N SER A 111 -18.89 -12.23 16.76
CA SER A 111 -18.79 -13.49 17.50
C SER A 111 -20.20 -14.01 17.79
N LYS A 112 -20.51 -15.19 17.28
CA LYS A 112 -21.71 -15.92 17.70
C LYS A 112 -21.22 -17.09 18.53
N VAL A 113 -21.89 -17.27 19.66
CA VAL A 113 -21.78 -18.34 20.66
C VAL A 113 -21.06 -17.90 21.95
N ASP A 114 -21.79 -17.17 22.80
CA ASP A 114 -21.67 -17.29 24.25
C ASP A 114 -22.55 -18.48 24.68
N ILE A 115 -21.93 -19.57 25.14
CA ILE A 115 -22.66 -20.71 25.71
C ILE A 115 -22.99 -20.38 27.16
N THR A 116 -24.22 -19.96 27.43
CA THR A 116 -24.74 -19.84 28.80
C THR A 116 -25.01 -21.23 29.36
N ALA A 117 -24.37 -21.52 30.50
CA ALA A 117 -24.40 -22.78 31.22
C ALA A 117 -25.73 -23.01 31.95
N ASP A 118 -26.78 -23.40 31.23
CA ASP A 118 -28.02 -23.89 31.85
C ASP A 118 -28.70 -24.92 30.92
N ASN A 119 -28.17 -26.15 30.91
CA ASN A 119 -28.90 -27.42 30.77
C ASN A 119 -27.90 -28.57 30.56
N LEU A 120 -27.55 -29.25 31.65
CA LEU A 120 -26.83 -30.53 31.62
C LEU A 120 -27.87 -31.66 31.58
N GLN A 121 -28.04 -32.30 30.43
CA GLN A 121 -28.38 -33.73 30.33
C GLN A 121 -28.27 -34.26 28.89
N GLU A 122 -27.04 -34.47 28.44
CA GLU A 122 -26.63 -35.61 27.60
C GLU A 122 -25.11 -35.59 27.56
N THR A 123 -24.46 -36.72 27.83
CA THR A 123 -23.00 -36.86 27.70
C THR A 123 -22.68 -37.02 26.21
N GLU A 124 -22.99 -36.01 25.42
CA GLU A 124 -22.30 -35.80 24.15
C GLU A 124 -20.84 -35.54 24.52
N THR A 125 -19.95 -36.42 24.05
CA THR A 125 -18.51 -36.15 24.08
C THR A 125 -18.29 -34.83 23.37
N TYR A 126 -18.10 -33.75 24.14
CA TYR A 126 -17.86 -32.40 23.62
C TYR A 126 -16.56 -32.44 22.81
N GLU A 127 -16.69 -32.52 21.49
CA GLU A 127 -15.55 -32.44 20.59
C GLU A 127 -15.06 -31.00 20.60
N GLU A 128 -13.85 -30.79 21.13
CA GLU A 128 -13.26 -29.46 21.21
C GLU A 128 -13.22 -28.82 19.81
N PRO A 129 -13.70 -27.58 19.65
CA PRO A 129 -13.71 -26.93 18.35
C PRO A 129 -12.29 -26.78 17.81
N LYS A 130 -12.10 -27.13 16.54
CA LYS A 130 -10.78 -27.28 15.92
C LYS A 130 -10.37 -26.05 15.13
N HIS A 131 -9.06 -25.89 14.98
CA HIS A 131 -8.43 -24.93 14.08
C HIS A 131 -9.00 -25.09 12.66
N GLY A 132 -9.41 -23.99 12.03
CA GLY A 132 -9.96 -24.01 10.68
C GLY A 132 -8.91 -24.33 9.62
N TYR A 133 -9.35 -24.84 8.47
CA TYR A 133 -8.45 -25.22 7.41
C TYR A 133 -9.02 -24.85 6.04
N GLN A 134 -8.15 -24.39 5.15
CA GLN A 134 -8.47 -24.17 3.74
C GLN A 134 -7.35 -24.75 2.86
N THR A 135 -7.68 -25.58 1.88
CA THR A 135 -6.69 -26.23 1.00
C THR A 135 -5.94 -25.23 0.10
N GLY A 136 -6.61 -24.15 -0.31
CA GLY A 136 -6.07 -23.10 -1.17
C GLY A 136 -7.09 -21.97 -1.34
N PRO A 137 -6.68 -20.80 -1.85
CA PRO A 137 -7.55 -19.64 -1.95
C PRO A 137 -8.69 -19.89 -2.94
N THR A 138 -9.83 -19.28 -2.70
CA THR A 138 -10.87 -19.17 -3.73
C THR A 138 -10.39 -18.19 -4.80
N ILE A 139 -10.39 -18.60 -6.07
CA ILE A 139 -9.95 -17.73 -7.17
C ILE A 139 -11.19 -17.15 -7.86
N LYS A 140 -11.32 -15.82 -7.83
CA LYS A 140 -12.29 -15.07 -8.63
C LYS A 140 -11.52 -14.26 -9.67
N SER A 141 -11.69 -14.60 -10.93
CA SER A 141 -11.02 -13.92 -12.03
C SER A 141 -12.02 -13.57 -13.11
N ASN A 142 -12.00 -12.30 -13.52
CA ASN A 142 -12.81 -11.77 -14.60
C ASN A 142 -11.91 -11.14 -15.65
N GLU A 143 -12.33 -11.21 -16.91
CA GLU A 143 -11.71 -10.45 -18.00
C GLU A 143 -12.74 -9.44 -18.54
N LYS A 144 -12.32 -8.19 -18.70
CA LYS A 144 -13.07 -7.11 -19.32
C LYS A 144 -12.36 -6.65 -20.58
N SER A 145 -13.12 -6.05 -21.49
CA SER A 145 -12.56 -5.47 -22.69
C SER A 145 -13.04 -4.05 -22.90
N TYR A 146 -12.13 -3.19 -23.38
CA TYR A 146 -12.47 -1.93 -24.00
C TYR A 146 -12.26 -2.04 -25.51
N PHE A 147 -13.20 -1.50 -26.28
CA PHE A 147 -13.23 -1.72 -27.72
C PHE A 147 -12.57 -0.57 -28.46
N ILE A 148 -11.65 -0.90 -29.37
CA ILE A 148 -11.00 0.05 -30.27
C ILE A 148 -11.29 -0.27 -31.72
N SER A 149 -11.14 0.72 -32.60
CA SER A 149 -11.37 0.60 -34.04
C SER A 149 -10.26 1.30 -34.82
N GLY A 150 -9.97 0.81 -36.02
CA GLY A 150 -8.90 1.30 -36.86
C GLY A 150 -8.58 0.30 -37.97
N ARG A 151 -7.95 0.75 -39.06
CA ARG A 151 -7.52 -0.11 -40.18
C ARG A 151 -6.00 -0.10 -40.36
N ALA A 152 -5.35 1.00 -39.97
CA ALA A 152 -3.91 1.13 -39.88
C ALA A 152 -3.43 0.93 -38.44
N ARG A 153 -2.12 0.80 -38.27
CA ARG A 153 -1.49 0.62 -36.97
C ARG A 153 -1.64 1.89 -36.11
N GLU A 154 -1.49 3.04 -36.75
CA GLU A 154 -1.59 4.37 -36.17
C GLU A 154 -3.00 4.61 -35.61
N ASP A 155 -4.04 4.27 -36.38
CA ASP A 155 -5.45 4.38 -35.94
C ASP A 155 -5.69 3.62 -34.63
N LEU A 156 -5.16 2.39 -34.52
CA LEU A 156 -5.35 1.54 -33.34
C LEU A 156 -4.63 2.12 -32.13
N CYS A 157 -3.46 2.73 -32.31
CA CYS A 157 -2.74 3.39 -31.24
C CYS A 157 -3.41 4.67 -30.78
N GLU A 158 -3.85 5.52 -31.71
CA GLU A 158 -4.62 6.70 -31.38
C GLU A 158 -5.91 6.34 -30.63
N ALA A 159 -6.58 5.25 -31.01
CA ALA A 159 -7.76 4.77 -30.29
C ALA A 159 -7.45 4.30 -28.86
N ILE A 160 -6.29 3.66 -28.63
CA ILE A 160 -5.85 3.29 -27.27
C ILE A 160 -5.50 4.54 -26.46
N TYR A 161 -4.75 5.49 -27.02
CA TYR A 161 -4.38 6.74 -26.36
C TYR A 161 -5.60 7.60 -26.01
N LYS A 162 -6.58 7.64 -26.91
CA LYS A 162 -7.86 8.30 -26.62
C LYS A 162 -8.58 7.64 -25.45
N TRP A 163 -8.65 6.32 -25.42
CA TRP A 163 -9.27 5.60 -24.30
C TRP A 163 -8.53 5.85 -22.98
N GLN A 164 -7.19 5.89 -23.01
CA GLN A 164 -6.37 6.25 -21.86
C GLN A 164 -6.71 7.64 -21.31
N GLU A 165 -6.80 8.64 -22.19
CA GLU A 165 -7.18 10.00 -21.84
C GLU A 165 -8.60 10.05 -21.24
N ASP A 166 -9.57 9.40 -21.88
CA ASP A 166 -10.96 9.37 -21.46
C ASP A 166 -11.14 8.71 -20.07
N GLU A 167 -10.29 7.73 -19.71
CA GLU A 167 -10.26 7.08 -18.40
C GLU A 167 -9.33 7.75 -17.38
N GLY A 168 -8.58 8.78 -17.77
CA GLY A 168 -7.60 9.44 -16.91
C GLY A 168 -6.42 8.54 -16.51
N MET A 169 -6.05 7.58 -17.35
CA MET A 169 -4.93 6.65 -17.12
C MET A 169 -3.75 7.02 -18.02
N GLU A 170 -2.59 7.28 -17.42
CA GLU A 170 -1.37 7.58 -18.16
C GLU A 170 -0.60 6.28 -18.48
N GLU A 171 -0.09 6.15 -19.71
CA GLU A 171 0.77 5.03 -20.18
C GLU A 171 0.22 3.60 -19.98
N THR A 172 -1.08 3.45 -19.71
CA THR A 172 -1.69 2.15 -19.36
C THR A 172 -2.39 1.50 -20.57
N LEU A 173 -1.77 0.51 -21.22
CA LEU A 173 -2.30 -0.16 -22.41
C LEU A 173 -3.29 -1.28 -22.08
N ALA A 174 -3.12 -1.88 -20.91
CA ALA A 174 -3.98 -2.85 -20.27
C ALA A 174 -3.71 -2.75 -18.77
N TYR A 175 -4.58 -3.32 -17.95
CA TYR A 175 -4.35 -3.31 -16.51
C TYR A 175 -5.12 -4.41 -15.82
N ILE A 176 -4.69 -4.74 -14.61
CA ILE A 176 -5.38 -5.62 -13.69
C ILE A 176 -5.76 -4.84 -12.44
N ASN A 177 -7.02 -4.99 -12.01
CA ASN A 177 -7.41 -4.68 -10.65
C ASN A 177 -7.41 -5.97 -9.84
N TYR A 178 -6.78 -5.95 -8.67
CA TYR A 178 -6.75 -7.13 -7.81
C TYR A 178 -6.87 -6.78 -6.33
N LYS A 179 -7.25 -7.77 -5.53
CA LYS A 179 -7.25 -7.73 -4.07
C LYS A 179 -7.25 -9.13 -3.48
N ILE A 180 -6.67 -9.28 -2.30
CA ILE A 180 -6.84 -10.44 -1.45
C ILE A 180 -7.94 -10.10 -0.42
N ILE A 181 -9.00 -10.90 -0.39
CA ILE A 181 -10.08 -10.78 0.60
C ILE A 181 -9.96 -11.96 1.54
N TYR A 182 -10.04 -11.72 2.85
CA TYR A 182 -10.13 -12.80 3.83
C TYR A 182 -11.26 -12.55 4.83
N ASN A 183 -11.89 -13.64 5.27
CA ASN A 183 -12.88 -13.67 6.35
C ASN A 183 -12.54 -14.83 7.28
N TYR A 184 -12.76 -14.65 8.57
CA TYR A 184 -12.51 -15.68 9.59
C TYR A 184 -13.40 -15.45 10.80
N TYR A 185 -13.50 -16.46 11.66
CA TYR A 185 -13.93 -16.28 13.04
C TYR A 185 -12.87 -16.82 14.01
N THR A 186 -12.98 -16.46 15.27
CA THR A 186 -12.08 -16.90 16.35
C THR A 186 -12.76 -17.99 17.16
N ILE A 187 -11.98 -18.95 17.65
CA ILE A 187 -12.44 -20.04 18.51
C ILE A 187 -11.65 -20.00 19.80
N ASN A 188 -12.32 -20.11 20.94
CA ASN A 188 -11.68 -20.34 22.23
C ASN A 188 -11.63 -21.84 22.55
N THR A 189 -10.44 -22.33 22.90
CA THR A 189 -10.16 -23.74 23.20
C THR A 189 -9.48 -23.85 24.57
N SER A 190 -9.31 -25.07 25.08
CA SER A 190 -8.51 -25.34 26.29
C SER A 190 -7.05 -24.89 26.17
N LYS A 191 -6.52 -24.75 24.94
CA LYS A 191 -5.16 -24.28 24.63
C LYS A 191 -5.07 -22.77 24.38
N GLY A 192 -6.21 -22.06 24.40
CA GLY A 192 -6.34 -20.64 24.08
C GLY A 192 -7.14 -20.38 22.79
N TYR A 193 -7.01 -19.18 22.24
CA TYR A 193 -7.68 -18.73 21.03
C TYR A 193 -6.96 -19.20 19.77
N THR A 194 -7.70 -19.72 18.79
CA THR A 194 -7.19 -20.04 17.46
C THR A 194 -8.15 -19.57 16.38
N ILE A 195 -7.71 -19.58 15.12
CA ILE A 195 -8.55 -19.25 13.97
C ILE A 195 -9.51 -20.41 13.70
N GLY A 196 -10.79 -20.10 13.55
CA GLY A 196 -11.81 -21.06 13.10
C GLY A 196 -11.85 -21.17 11.59
N GLU A 197 -12.97 -21.63 11.01
CA GLU A 197 -13.10 -21.63 9.55
C GLU A 197 -12.85 -20.22 9.02
N PHE A 198 -12.08 -20.18 7.95
CA PHE A 198 -11.71 -18.97 7.28
C PHE A 198 -11.78 -19.19 5.77
N THR A 199 -11.87 -18.07 5.05
CA THR A 199 -11.84 -18.04 3.60
C THR A 199 -10.86 -16.97 3.16
N VAL A 200 -9.88 -17.33 2.35
CA VAL A 200 -9.05 -16.41 1.56
C VAL A 200 -9.51 -16.47 0.11
N THR A 201 -9.66 -15.32 -0.52
CA THR A 201 -10.07 -15.16 -1.92
C THR A 201 -9.09 -14.24 -2.65
N ALA A 202 -8.54 -14.72 -3.77
CA ALA A 202 -7.83 -13.90 -4.75
C ALA A 202 -8.86 -13.39 -5.77
N ASP A 203 -9.15 -12.09 -5.75
CA ASP A 203 -10.13 -11.45 -6.63
C ASP A 203 -9.39 -10.56 -7.63
N SER A 204 -9.60 -10.79 -8.92
CA SER A 204 -8.92 -10.11 -10.02
C SER A 204 -9.86 -9.78 -11.17
N THR A 205 -9.64 -8.63 -11.80
CA THR A 205 -10.26 -8.25 -13.07
C THR A 205 -9.20 -7.69 -14.00
N ILE A 206 -8.92 -8.40 -15.08
CA ILE A 206 -8.01 -7.97 -16.15
C ILE A 206 -8.82 -7.21 -17.19
N THR A 207 -8.42 -5.98 -17.54
CA THR A 207 -9.03 -5.16 -18.59
C THR A 207 -8.08 -5.05 -19.78
N LEU A 208 -8.56 -5.43 -20.97
CA LEU A 208 -7.73 -5.55 -22.16
C LEU A 208 -8.33 -4.85 -23.40
N PRO A 209 -7.50 -4.37 -24.34
CA PRO A 209 -7.98 -3.82 -25.60
C PRO A 209 -8.55 -4.90 -26.52
N GLN A 210 -9.69 -4.63 -27.16
CA GLN A 210 -10.31 -5.52 -28.13
C GLN A 210 -10.54 -4.77 -29.45
N TRP A 211 -10.01 -5.31 -30.55
CA TRP A 211 -10.23 -4.72 -31.87
C TRP A 211 -11.61 -5.11 -32.37
N SER A 212 -12.43 -4.10 -32.68
CA SER A 212 -13.84 -4.26 -33.03
C SER A 212 -14.04 -4.93 -34.39
N SER A 213 -13.17 -4.63 -35.37
CA SER A 213 -13.14 -5.30 -36.66
C SER A 213 -11.79 -5.09 -37.35
N SER A 214 -11.22 -6.17 -37.90
CA SER A 214 -10.02 -6.14 -38.72
C SER A 214 -10.29 -5.93 -40.22
N ASP A 215 -11.53 -5.62 -40.60
CA ASP A 215 -11.91 -5.54 -42.01
C ASP A 215 -11.25 -4.35 -42.70
N GLY A 216 -10.63 -4.63 -43.85
CA GLY A 216 -9.87 -3.65 -44.62
C GLY A 216 -8.50 -3.30 -44.04
N ALA A 217 -8.09 -3.91 -42.92
CA ALA A 217 -6.72 -3.79 -42.41
C ALA A 217 -5.74 -4.69 -43.18
N SER A 218 -4.49 -4.25 -43.29
CA SER A 218 -3.43 -5.05 -43.91
C SER A 218 -3.07 -6.28 -43.06
N GLU A 219 -2.53 -7.34 -43.68
CA GLU A 219 -2.03 -8.51 -42.94
C GLU A 219 -0.89 -8.16 -41.97
N GLY A 220 -0.08 -7.14 -42.31
CA GLY A 220 0.94 -6.60 -41.40
C GLY A 220 0.31 -6.04 -40.12
N THR A 221 -0.70 -5.17 -40.26
CA THR A 221 -1.44 -4.59 -39.12
C THR A 221 -2.09 -5.67 -38.26
N LYS A 222 -2.71 -6.69 -38.89
CA LYS A 222 -3.31 -7.82 -38.16
C LYS A 222 -2.26 -8.65 -37.41
N SER A 223 -1.08 -8.82 -37.98
CA SER A 223 0.03 -9.52 -37.33
C SER A 223 0.55 -8.73 -36.12
N ASP A 224 0.79 -7.43 -36.30
CA ASP A 224 1.24 -6.52 -35.25
C ASP A 224 0.22 -6.47 -34.09
N TRP A 225 -1.07 -6.38 -34.40
CA TRP A 225 -2.14 -6.43 -33.40
C TRP A 225 -2.12 -7.72 -32.57
N ARG A 226 -2.00 -8.89 -33.22
CA ARG A 226 -1.94 -10.18 -32.50
C ARG A 226 -0.72 -10.27 -31.60
N ALA A 227 0.45 -9.80 -32.07
CA ALA A 227 1.67 -9.77 -31.28
C ALA A 227 1.52 -8.87 -30.06
N PHE A 228 1.00 -7.65 -30.25
CA PHE A 228 0.68 -6.72 -29.18
C PHE A 228 -0.31 -7.33 -28.17
N LYS A 229 -1.45 -7.82 -28.63
CA LYS A 229 -2.52 -8.39 -27.79
C LYS A 229 -2.04 -9.56 -26.95
N ASN A 230 -1.25 -10.47 -27.53
CA ASN A 230 -0.66 -11.59 -26.81
C ASN A 230 0.31 -11.13 -25.72
N ALA A 231 1.13 -10.11 -26.02
CA ALA A 231 2.08 -9.58 -25.06
C ALA A 231 1.40 -8.90 -23.87
N VAL A 232 0.44 -8.00 -24.10
CA VAL A 232 -0.32 -7.36 -22.99
C VAL A 232 -1.11 -8.39 -22.19
N THR A 233 -1.75 -9.35 -22.86
CA THR A 233 -2.49 -10.40 -22.15
C THR A 233 -1.56 -11.26 -21.28
N SER A 234 -0.36 -11.58 -21.77
CA SER A 234 0.63 -12.32 -20.99
C SER A 234 1.15 -11.52 -19.81
N HIS A 235 1.37 -10.21 -19.97
CA HIS A 235 1.80 -9.32 -18.89
C HIS A 235 0.77 -9.27 -17.77
N GLU A 236 -0.49 -8.98 -18.10
CA GLU A 236 -1.57 -8.91 -17.10
C GLU A 236 -1.84 -10.25 -16.40
N ARG A 237 -1.60 -11.38 -17.09
CA ARG A 237 -1.75 -12.71 -16.50
C ARG A 237 -0.68 -13.01 -15.45
N GLU A 238 0.55 -12.53 -15.65
CA GLU A 238 1.60 -12.72 -14.65
C GLU A 238 1.26 -12.01 -13.34
N HIS A 239 0.73 -10.78 -13.40
CA HIS A 239 0.25 -10.08 -12.20
C HIS A 239 -0.83 -10.87 -11.44
N LYS A 240 -1.74 -11.53 -12.16
CA LYS A 240 -2.74 -12.42 -11.57
C LYS A 240 -2.09 -13.65 -10.94
N ASP A 241 -1.08 -14.22 -11.56
CA ASP A 241 -0.39 -15.40 -11.03
C ASP A 241 0.39 -15.04 -9.75
N ILE A 242 1.04 -13.87 -9.70
CA ILE A 242 1.63 -13.29 -8.47
C ILE A 242 0.57 -13.15 -7.37
N LEU A 243 -0.61 -12.59 -7.68
CA LEU A 243 -1.72 -12.48 -6.71
C LEU A 243 -2.11 -13.86 -6.15
N ILE A 244 -2.21 -14.88 -7.00
CA ILE A 244 -2.60 -16.24 -6.59
C ILE A 244 -1.51 -16.86 -5.72
N GLU A 245 -0.23 -16.68 -6.05
CA GLU A 245 0.91 -17.15 -5.25
C GLU A 245 0.84 -16.61 -3.82
N TYR A 246 0.72 -15.29 -3.66
CA TYR A 246 0.66 -14.68 -2.32
C TYR A 246 -0.65 -14.99 -1.57
N ALA A 247 -1.76 -15.21 -2.28
CA ALA A 247 -2.99 -15.70 -1.65
C ALA A 247 -2.84 -17.15 -1.13
N ASN A 248 -2.08 -18.01 -1.83
CA ASN A 248 -1.73 -19.35 -1.32
C ASN A 248 -0.82 -19.26 -0.10
N GLU A 249 0.15 -18.34 -0.10
CA GLU A 249 1.01 -18.10 1.05
C GLU A 249 0.19 -17.67 2.28
N LEU A 250 -0.81 -16.82 2.10
CA LEU A 250 -1.71 -16.41 3.19
C LEU A 250 -2.52 -17.58 3.75
N VAL A 251 -3.08 -18.42 2.87
CA VAL A 251 -3.79 -19.65 3.29
C VAL A 251 -2.88 -20.56 4.10
N LYS A 252 -1.65 -20.80 3.63
CA LYS A 252 -0.67 -21.61 4.34
C LYS A 252 -0.37 -21.02 5.72
N ASN A 253 -0.10 -19.71 5.80
CA ASN A 253 0.17 -19.05 7.07
C ASN A 253 -1.02 -19.15 8.03
N PHE A 254 -2.26 -19.02 7.55
CA PHE A 254 -3.45 -19.15 8.39
C PHE A 254 -3.67 -20.59 8.87
N ASN A 255 -3.44 -21.60 8.02
CA ASN A 255 -3.47 -23.02 8.39
C ASN A 255 -2.39 -23.39 9.42
N ASP A 256 -1.27 -22.66 9.44
CA ASP A 256 -0.14 -22.89 10.35
C ASP A 256 -0.24 -22.06 11.64
N LEU A 257 -1.29 -21.23 11.81
CA LEU A 257 -1.46 -20.42 13.02
C LEU A 257 -1.72 -21.31 14.25
N GLY A 258 -0.98 -21.03 15.32
CA GLY A 258 -1.11 -21.76 16.57
C GLY A 258 -2.29 -21.30 17.45
N TYR A 259 -2.10 -21.52 18.75
CA TYR A 259 -3.00 -21.06 19.81
C TYR A 259 -2.39 -19.84 20.50
N TYR A 260 -3.25 -18.90 20.87
CA TYR A 260 -2.88 -17.62 21.48
C TYR A 260 -3.62 -17.43 22.80
N THR A 261 -2.97 -16.82 23.79
CA THR A 261 -3.58 -16.64 25.13
C THR A 261 -4.84 -15.78 25.10
N THR A 262 -4.94 -14.82 24.18
CA THR A 262 -6.10 -13.92 24.07
C THR A 262 -6.59 -13.79 22.64
N GLU A 263 -7.87 -13.47 22.46
CA GLU A 263 -8.44 -13.20 21.14
C GLU A 263 -7.73 -12.03 20.45
N SER A 264 -7.38 -11.00 21.22
CA SER A 264 -6.64 -9.83 20.73
C SER A 264 -5.29 -10.22 20.13
N SER A 265 -4.52 -11.06 20.83
CA SER A 265 -3.22 -11.53 20.32
C SER A 265 -3.34 -12.38 19.04
N LEU A 266 -4.41 -13.18 18.92
CA LEU A 266 -4.69 -13.91 17.68
C LEU A 266 -5.01 -12.94 16.52
N LYS A 267 -5.89 -11.96 16.75
CA LYS A 267 -6.24 -10.96 15.72
C LYS A 267 -5.03 -10.17 15.26
N SER A 268 -4.16 -9.74 16.18
CA SER A 268 -2.91 -9.07 15.83
C SER A 268 -1.97 -9.98 15.02
N ALA A 269 -1.90 -11.27 15.33
CA ALA A 269 -1.10 -12.20 14.55
C ALA A 269 -1.64 -12.38 13.12
N ILE A 270 -2.95 -12.49 12.97
CA ILE A 270 -3.63 -12.55 11.65
C ILE A 270 -3.35 -11.28 10.85
N ASP A 271 -3.57 -10.11 11.44
CA ASP A 271 -3.38 -8.81 10.76
C ASP A 271 -1.91 -8.60 10.37
N ASN A 272 -0.96 -8.95 11.25
CA ASN A 272 0.47 -8.86 10.95
C ASN A 272 0.85 -9.77 9.77
N LYS A 273 0.35 -11.01 9.75
CA LYS A 273 0.61 -11.94 8.64
C LYS A 273 0.00 -11.49 7.32
N TYR A 274 -1.20 -10.95 7.35
CA TYR A 274 -1.81 -10.35 6.17
C TYR A 274 -0.97 -9.17 5.64
N ASN A 275 -0.58 -8.23 6.51
CA ASN A 275 0.18 -7.05 6.11
C ASN A 275 1.57 -7.40 5.56
N GLU A 276 2.27 -8.35 6.19
CA GLU A 276 3.56 -8.89 5.71
C GLU A 276 3.44 -9.41 4.28
N ILE A 277 2.49 -10.34 4.06
CA ILE A 277 2.27 -10.98 2.75
C ILE A 277 1.81 -9.97 1.71
N TYR A 278 0.90 -9.06 2.07
CA TYR A 278 0.41 -8.03 1.16
C TYR A 278 1.53 -7.06 0.74
N SER A 279 2.44 -6.72 1.65
CA SER A 279 3.61 -5.90 1.35
C SER A 279 4.56 -6.62 0.38
N HIS A 280 4.84 -7.91 0.60
CA HIS A 280 5.67 -8.69 -0.31
C HIS A 280 5.04 -8.83 -1.69
N MET A 281 3.74 -9.11 -1.75
CA MET A 281 2.99 -9.14 -3.00
C MET A 281 3.12 -7.83 -3.75
N THR A 282 2.94 -6.69 -3.07
CA THR A 282 3.04 -5.37 -3.71
C THR A 282 4.44 -5.14 -4.29
N SER A 283 5.49 -5.47 -3.54
CA SER A 283 6.87 -5.39 -4.05
C SER A 283 7.10 -6.30 -5.27
N ALA A 284 6.56 -7.51 -5.27
CA ALA A 284 6.69 -8.43 -6.40
C ALA A 284 5.98 -7.93 -7.67
N GLN A 285 4.80 -7.32 -7.51
CA GLN A 285 4.07 -6.68 -8.62
C GLN A 285 4.89 -5.53 -9.22
N GLU A 286 5.42 -4.64 -8.37
CA GLU A 286 6.26 -3.51 -8.80
C GLU A 286 7.58 -3.96 -9.45
N GLU A 287 8.22 -5.00 -8.91
CA GLU A 287 9.44 -5.57 -9.49
C GLU A 287 9.17 -6.16 -10.87
N PHE A 288 8.06 -6.90 -11.02
CA PHE A 288 7.66 -7.43 -12.31
C PHE A 288 7.43 -6.32 -13.34
N ASP A 289 6.70 -5.26 -13.00
CA ASP A 289 6.51 -4.10 -13.87
C ASP A 289 7.82 -3.41 -14.22
N LYS A 290 8.74 -3.26 -13.27
CA LYS A 290 10.05 -2.66 -13.53
C LYS A 290 10.88 -3.47 -14.52
N LEU A 291 10.84 -4.80 -14.41
CA LEU A 291 11.63 -5.71 -15.26
C LEU A 291 10.98 -5.95 -16.63
N ARG A 292 9.65 -5.92 -16.72
CA ARG A 292 8.88 -6.40 -17.88
C ARG A 292 7.88 -5.39 -18.45
N GLY A 293 7.53 -4.33 -17.73
CA GLY A 293 6.54 -3.31 -18.13
C GLY A 293 6.91 -2.49 -19.38
N ARG A 294 8.20 -2.45 -19.76
CA ARG A 294 8.66 -1.86 -21.03
C ARG A 294 9.11 -2.91 -22.06
N SER A 295 8.47 -4.08 -22.07
CA SER A 295 8.82 -5.11 -23.04
C SER A 295 8.76 -4.54 -24.47
N LYS A 296 9.77 -4.88 -25.31
CA LYS A 296 9.80 -4.52 -26.74
C LYS A 296 8.54 -4.98 -27.50
N SER A 297 7.76 -5.87 -26.91
CA SER A 297 6.50 -6.33 -27.47
C SER A 297 5.35 -5.33 -27.37
N PHE A 298 5.40 -4.39 -26.43
CA PHE A 298 4.40 -3.30 -26.37
C PHE A 298 4.61 -2.28 -27.50
N SER A 299 5.84 -2.16 -28.01
CA SER A 299 6.16 -1.32 -29.18
C SER A 299 5.87 -1.99 -30.53
N TYR A 300 5.17 -3.14 -30.54
CA TYR A 300 4.65 -3.71 -31.79
C TYR A 300 3.40 -3.02 -32.31
N LEU A 301 2.71 -2.20 -31.51
CA LEU A 301 1.60 -1.38 -32.02
C LEU A 301 1.93 0.10 -31.94
N CYS A 302 2.31 0.61 -30.77
CA CYS A 302 2.52 2.05 -30.56
C CYS A 302 4.01 2.35 -30.41
N ARG A 303 4.61 2.94 -31.44
CA ARG A 303 6.02 3.35 -31.49
C ARG A 303 6.12 4.86 -31.52
#